data_AF-A0A0V1BTF1-F1
#
_entry.id   AF-A0A0V1BTF1-F1
#
_cell.length_a   1.000
_cell.length_b   1.000
_cell.length_c   1.000
_cell.angle_alpha   90.00
_cell.angle_beta   90.00
_cell.angle_gamma   90.00
#
_symmetry.space_group_name_H-M   'P 1'
#
loop_
_entity.id
_entity.type
_entity.pdbx_description
1 polymer ?
#
loop_
_entity_poly.entity_id
_entity_poly.type
_entity_poly.pdbx_seq_one_letter_code
_entity_poly.pdbx_strand_id
1 'polypeptide(L)'
;YCDDAKPDSQPAKIQPIKCINYWPVSVCENYINIHGKSMCTKNILFGRYQCCTSCAKVLKVTVNEHGIFESKDNFKFYDESCPEATDRMIAGNSWTPWCLAYKDEADGTNCETAIFQYRCYKTCNIDCGNTRAEQPPATGD
;
A
#
# COMPACT_ATOMS: atom_id res chain seq x y z
N TYR A 1 -37.23 18.59 12.97
CA TYR A 1 -36.95 18.86 11.54
C TYR A 1 -36.47 20.29 11.45
N CYS A 2 -35.18 20.56 11.39
CA CYS A 2 -34.17 19.88 10.58
C CYS A 2 -32.94 19.50 11.42
N ASP A 3 -32.48 18.26 11.27
CA ASP A 3 -31.15 17.86 11.71
C ASP A 3 -30.14 18.56 10.79
N ASP A 4 -29.23 19.31 11.40
CA ASP A 4 -28.08 19.89 10.72
C ASP A 4 -27.25 18.76 10.09
N ALA A 5 -27.18 18.77 8.75
CA ALA A 5 -26.31 17.88 8.02
C ALA A 5 -24.86 18.11 8.48
N LYS A 6 -24.29 17.14 9.20
CA LYS A 6 -22.85 17.07 9.45
C LYS A 6 -22.14 17.15 8.09
N PRO A 7 -21.07 17.97 7.96
CA PRO A 7 -20.28 17.97 6.75
C PRO A 7 -19.77 16.55 6.49
N ASP A 8 -19.92 16.08 5.24
CA ASP A 8 -19.50 14.77 4.75
C ASP A 8 -18.14 14.38 5.35
N SER A 9 -18.15 13.60 6.42
CA SER A 9 -16.94 13.01 6.95
C SER A 9 -16.50 11.99 5.92
N GLN A 10 -15.50 12.32 5.11
CA GLN A 10 -14.91 11.34 4.19
C GLN A 10 -14.61 10.05 4.98
N PRO A 11 -14.89 8.87 4.41
CA PRO A 11 -14.59 7.62 5.07
C PRO A 11 -13.12 7.59 5.48
N ALA A 12 -12.84 7.13 6.70
CA ALA A 12 -11.48 7.06 7.22
C ALA A 12 -10.58 6.31 6.24
N LYS A 13 -9.38 6.86 5.96
CA LYS A 13 -8.43 6.22 5.07
C LYS A 13 -7.88 4.94 5.69
N ILE A 14 -7.78 3.89 4.89
CA ILE A 14 -7.18 2.63 5.31
C ILE A 14 -5.67 2.78 5.29
N GLN A 15 -5.00 2.33 6.36
CA GLN A 15 -3.55 2.41 6.44
C GLN A 15 -2.88 1.43 5.47
N PRO A 16 -1.74 1.80 4.86
CA PRO A 16 -0.96 0.86 4.07
C PRO A 16 -0.56 -0.36 4.89
N ILE A 17 -0.68 -1.54 4.30
CA ILE A 17 -0.23 -2.78 4.92
C ILE A 17 1.24 -2.69 5.31
N LYS A 18 1.60 -3.28 6.43
CA LYS A 18 2.99 -3.35 6.89
C LYS A 18 3.89 -4.02 5.85
N CYS A 19 5.14 -3.61 5.81
CA CYS A 19 6.19 -4.30 5.07
C CYS A 19 6.53 -5.60 5.79
N ILE A 20 5.88 -6.68 5.36
CA ILE A 20 6.14 -8.06 5.81
C ILE A 20 6.21 -8.99 4.58
N ASN A 21 6.74 -10.20 4.78
CA ASN A 21 6.62 -11.26 3.80
C ASN A 21 5.26 -11.95 3.97
N TYR A 22 4.38 -11.80 2.99
CA TYR A 22 3.12 -12.54 2.88
C TYR A 22 3.32 -13.93 2.27
N TRP A 23 4.42 -14.12 1.54
CA TRP A 23 4.91 -15.43 1.12
C TRP A 23 5.95 -15.96 2.10
N PRO A 24 6.19 -17.29 2.18
CA PRO A 24 7.25 -17.83 3.01
C PRO A 24 8.61 -17.22 2.66
N VAL A 25 9.43 -16.90 3.67
CA VAL A 25 10.76 -16.29 3.49
C VAL A 25 11.62 -17.08 2.50
N SER A 26 11.59 -18.41 2.58
CA SER A 26 12.33 -19.30 1.68
C SER A 26 11.90 -19.14 0.21
N VAL A 27 10.61 -18.93 -0.04
CA VAL A 27 10.08 -18.68 -1.40
C VAL A 27 10.56 -17.32 -1.89
N CYS A 28 10.47 -16.29 -1.05
CA CYS A 28 10.94 -14.94 -1.38
C CYS A 28 12.44 -14.92 -1.70
N GLU A 29 13.27 -15.50 -0.83
CA GLU A 29 14.73 -15.56 -1.01
C GLU A 29 15.11 -16.38 -2.24
N ASN A 30 14.49 -17.54 -2.46
CA ASN A 30 14.73 -18.35 -3.66
C ASN A 30 14.36 -17.59 -4.94
N TYR A 31 13.21 -16.92 -4.97
CA TYR A 31 12.76 -16.15 -6.13
C TYR A 31 13.71 -14.98 -6.43
N ILE A 32 14.17 -14.26 -5.40
CA ILE A 32 15.19 -13.21 -5.53
C ILE A 32 16.51 -13.78 -6.06
N ASN A 33 16.92 -14.97 -5.62
CA ASN A 33 18.15 -15.60 -6.09
C ASN A 33 18.08 -15.99 -7.58
N ILE A 34 16.92 -16.50 -8.02
CA ILE A 34 16.71 -16.91 -9.43
C ILE A 34 16.60 -15.69 -10.36
N HIS A 35 15.82 -14.68 -9.97
CA HIS A 35 15.48 -13.53 -10.84
C HIS A 35 16.35 -12.28 -10.58
N GLY A 36 17.23 -12.34 -9.58
CA GLY A 36 18.11 -11.27 -9.15
C GLY A 36 17.41 -10.19 -8.30
N LYS A 37 18.21 -9.45 -7.51
CA LYS A 37 17.73 -8.39 -6.61
C LYS A 37 16.89 -7.30 -7.29
N SER A 38 17.07 -7.10 -8.61
CA SER A 38 16.30 -6.11 -9.37
C SER A 38 14.80 -6.41 -9.41
N MET A 39 14.39 -7.66 -9.15
CA MET A 39 12.97 -8.02 -9.10
C MET A 39 12.23 -7.28 -7.99
N CYS A 40 12.89 -6.99 -6.88
CA CYS A 40 12.32 -6.24 -5.75
C CYS A 40 11.92 -4.80 -6.10
N THR A 41 12.52 -4.21 -7.13
CA THR A 41 12.22 -2.85 -7.58
C THR A 41 11.44 -2.81 -8.90
N LYS A 42 11.59 -3.83 -9.75
CA LYS A 42 10.88 -3.93 -11.04
C LYS A 42 9.45 -4.41 -10.91
N ASN A 43 9.16 -5.24 -9.90
CA ASN A 43 7.83 -5.77 -9.67
C ASN A 43 7.38 -5.35 -8.26
N ILE A 44 6.57 -4.30 -8.19
CA ILE A 44 6.07 -3.78 -6.92
C ILE A 44 5.15 -4.78 -6.20
N LEU A 45 4.37 -5.60 -6.91
CA LEU A 45 3.58 -6.67 -6.28
C LEU A 45 4.50 -7.63 -5.52
N PHE A 46 5.55 -8.11 -6.18
CA PHE A 46 6.53 -8.99 -5.55
C PHE A 46 7.26 -8.28 -4.41
N GLY A 47 7.85 -7.13 -4.72
CA GLY A 47 8.70 -6.38 -3.80
C GLY A 47 7.94 -5.87 -2.57
N ARG A 48 6.85 -5.14 -2.76
CA ARG A 48 6.16 -4.42 -1.69
C ARG A 48 5.04 -5.23 -1.03
N TYR A 49 4.34 -6.06 -1.80
CA TYR A 49 3.08 -6.68 -1.36
C TYR A 49 3.20 -8.20 -1.10
N GLN A 50 4.25 -8.88 -1.58
CA GLN A 50 4.44 -10.32 -1.34
C GLN A 50 5.66 -10.62 -0.45
N CYS A 51 6.80 -9.97 -0.70
CA CYS A 51 8.10 -10.34 -0.15
C CYS A 51 8.88 -9.14 0.44
N CYS A 52 8.18 -8.25 1.13
CA CYS A 52 8.71 -6.94 1.50
C CYS A 52 9.96 -6.96 2.37
N THR A 53 9.99 -7.72 3.45
CA THR A 53 11.16 -7.74 4.35
C THR A 53 12.35 -8.43 3.70
N SER A 54 12.13 -9.48 2.90
CA SER A 54 13.20 -10.11 2.10
C SER A 54 13.78 -9.13 1.08
N CYS A 55 12.93 -8.36 0.40
CA CYS A 55 13.38 -7.35 -0.55
C CYS A 55 14.11 -6.18 0.12
N ALA A 56 13.59 -5.68 1.25
CA ALA A 56 14.25 -4.64 2.02
C ALA A 56 15.67 -5.04 2.46
N LYS A 57 15.84 -6.30 2.92
CA LYS A 57 17.14 -6.85 3.32
C LYS A 57 18.19 -6.83 2.19
N VAL A 58 17.81 -7.24 0.97
CA VAL A 58 18.75 -7.27 -0.16
C VAL A 58 19.01 -5.88 -0.75
N LEU A 59 18.07 -4.94 -0.59
CA LEU A 59 18.19 -3.55 -1.02
C LEU A 59 18.83 -2.62 0.04
N LYS A 60 19.11 -3.15 1.24
CA LYS A 60 19.63 -2.39 2.38
C LYS A 60 18.70 -1.22 2.72
N VAL A 61 17.42 -1.54 2.88
CA VAL A 61 16.35 -0.65 3.33
C VAL A 61 15.96 -1.07 4.74
N THR A 62 15.92 -0.12 5.67
CA THR A 62 15.54 -0.37 7.06
C THR A 62 14.02 -0.28 7.19
N VAL A 63 13.41 -1.37 7.67
CA VAL A 63 11.99 -1.40 8.05
C VAL A 63 11.92 -1.21 9.56
N ASN A 64 11.13 -0.24 10.02
CA ASN A 64 10.97 0.04 11.45
C ASN A 64 10.04 -0.98 12.13
N GLU A 65 9.89 -0.87 13.45
CA GLU A 65 9.05 -1.76 14.26
C GLU A 65 7.56 -1.77 13.87
N HIS A 66 7.09 -0.71 13.20
CA HIS A 66 5.72 -0.61 12.69
C HIS A 66 5.56 -1.23 11.30
N GLY A 67 6.64 -1.77 10.70
CA GLY A 67 6.62 -2.30 9.35
C GLY A 67 6.64 -1.22 8.27
N ILE A 68 7.08 0.00 8.60
CA ILE A 68 7.17 1.13 7.67
C ILE A 68 8.63 1.32 7.27
N PHE A 69 8.88 1.72 6.03
CA PHE A 69 10.21 2.08 5.56
C PHE A 69 10.18 3.35 4.72
N GLU A 70 11.31 4.04 4.66
CA GLU A 70 11.50 5.15 3.73
C GLU A 70 11.79 4.61 2.33
N SER A 71 11.03 5.10 1.35
CA SER A 71 11.19 4.72 -0.05
C SER A 71 12.62 4.99 -0.52
N LYS A 72 13.24 4.01 -1.19
CA LYS A 72 14.59 4.10 -1.72
C LYS A 72 14.60 3.63 -3.17
N ASP A 73 15.12 4.45 -4.07
CA ASP A 73 15.06 4.23 -5.51
C ASP A 73 13.62 3.91 -5.96
N ASN A 74 13.41 2.76 -6.61
CA ASN A 74 12.10 2.28 -7.04
C ASN A 74 11.42 1.32 -6.03
N PHE A 75 11.99 1.13 -4.83
CA PHE A 75 11.35 0.38 -3.75
C PHE A 75 10.57 1.35 -2.87
N LYS A 76 9.25 1.44 -3.10
CA LYS A 76 8.37 2.43 -2.47
C LYS A 76 7.48 1.81 -1.40
N PHE A 77 7.28 2.50 -0.28
CA PHE A 77 6.34 2.07 0.76
C PHE A 77 4.88 2.35 0.38
N TYR A 78 4.61 3.53 -0.15
CA TYR A 78 3.31 3.89 -0.73
C TYR A 78 3.24 3.43 -2.20
N ASP A 79 2.03 3.31 -2.74
CA ASP A 79 1.86 2.99 -4.16
C ASP A 79 2.46 4.08 -5.05
N GLU A 80 2.88 3.70 -6.25
CA GLU A 80 3.50 4.61 -7.19
C GLU A 80 2.56 5.69 -7.74
N SER A 81 1.25 5.50 -7.65
CA SER A 81 0.23 6.48 -8.01
C SER A 81 0.04 7.60 -6.98
N CYS A 82 0.51 7.42 -5.75
CA CYS A 82 0.45 8.48 -4.75
C CYS A 82 1.21 9.74 -5.20
N PRO A 83 0.70 10.96 -4.93
CA PRO A 83 -0.39 11.29 -4.01
C PRO A 83 -1.82 11.10 -4.57
N GLU A 84 -1.96 11.07 -5.90
CA GLU A 84 -3.25 10.93 -6.59
C GLU A 84 -3.55 9.45 -6.85
N ALA A 85 -3.93 8.74 -5.78
CA ALA A 85 -4.15 7.30 -5.82
C ALA A 85 -5.05 6.84 -6.97
N THR A 86 -4.63 5.80 -7.68
CA THR A 86 -5.40 5.13 -8.73
C THR A 86 -5.49 3.63 -8.47
N ASP A 87 -6.59 3.00 -8.89
CA ASP A 87 -6.58 1.54 -9.02
C ASP A 87 -5.65 1.13 -10.16
N ARG A 88 -5.10 -0.07 -10.06
CA ARG A 88 -4.10 -0.58 -11.00
C ARG A 88 -4.69 -0.70 -12.41
N MET A 89 -3.89 -0.36 -13.41
CA MET A 89 -4.19 -0.63 -14.82
C MET A 89 -3.47 -1.90 -15.27
N ILE A 90 -4.15 -2.79 -15.99
CA ILE A 90 -3.53 -3.95 -16.65
C ILE A 90 -3.91 -3.95 -18.13
N ALA A 91 -2.91 -3.93 -19.01
CA ALA A 91 -3.09 -3.94 -20.46
C ALA A 91 -4.10 -2.88 -20.95
N GLY A 92 -4.04 -1.67 -20.37
CA GLY A 92 -4.94 -0.56 -20.71
C GLY A 92 -6.32 -0.60 -20.05
N ASN A 93 -6.66 -1.64 -19.28
CA ASN A 93 -7.94 -1.77 -18.59
C ASN A 93 -7.78 -1.48 -17.09
N SER A 94 -8.72 -0.73 -16.53
CA SER A 94 -8.76 -0.44 -15.09
C SER A 94 -9.29 -1.63 -14.30
N TRP A 95 -8.67 -1.90 -13.15
CA TRP A 95 -9.20 -2.84 -12.16
C TRP A 95 -10.38 -2.29 -11.35
N THR A 96 -10.73 -1.01 -11.46
CA THR A 96 -11.81 -0.40 -10.67
C THR A 96 -13.13 -1.20 -10.67
N PRO A 97 -13.66 -1.70 -11.80
CA PRO A 97 -14.90 -2.49 -11.78
C PRO A 97 -14.78 -3.78 -10.94
N TRP A 98 -13.64 -4.46 -11.02
CA TRP A 98 -13.36 -5.65 -10.20
C TRP A 98 -13.23 -5.24 -8.72
N CYS A 99 -12.48 -4.17 -8.44
CA CYS A 99 -12.29 -3.68 -7.09
C CYS A 99 -13.60 -3.32 -6.39
N LEU A 100 -14.52 -2.64 -7.09
CA LEU A 100 -15.83 -2.27 -6.54
C LEU A 100 -16.67 -3.51 -6.24
N ALA A 101 -16.80 -4.42 -7.22
CA ALA A 101 -17.62 -5.63 -7.07
C ALA A 101 -17.18 -6.46 -5.86
N TYR A 102 -15.88 -6.75 -5.74
CA TYR A 102 -15.38 -7.61 -4.67
C TYR A 102 -15.20 -6.89 -3.34
N LYS A 103 -14.96 -5.57 -3.31
CA LYS A 103 -14.97 -4.79 -2.06
C LYS A 103 -16.32 -4.94 -1.36
N ASP A 104 -17.42 -4.82 -2.11
CA ASP A 104 -18.76 -4.87 -1.54
C ASP A 104 -19.14 -6.29 -1.09
N GLU A 105 -18.70 -7.34 -1.79
CA GLU A 105 -18.90 -8.74 -1.35
C GLU A 105 -18.24 -9.09 -0.01
N ALA A 106 -17.15 -8.39 0.34
CA ALA A 106 -16.37 -8.66 1.55
C ALA A 106 -16.57 -7.60 2.65
N ASP A 107 -17.59 -6.75 2.52
CA ASP A 107 -17.84 -5.59 3.39
C ASP A 107 -16.57 -4.72 3.60
N GLY A 108 -15.72 -4.62 2.58
CA GLY A 108 -14.47 -3.86 2.60
C GLY A 108 -13.29 -4.49 3.35
N THR A 109 -13.47 -5.63 4.04
CA THR A 109 -12.39 -6.29 4.81
C THR A 109 -11.20 -6.72 3.93
N ASN A 110 -11.46 -6.99 2.66
CA ASN A 110 -10.42 -7.31 1.69
C ASN A 110 -9.43 -6.17 1.45
N CYS A 111 -9.78 -4.91 1.70
CA CYS A 111 -8.89 -3.75 1.56
C CYS A 111 -7.70 -3.74 2.54
N GLU A 112 -7.71 -4.61 3.55
CA GLU A 112 -6.57 -4.84 4.45
C GLU A 112 -5.60 -5.90 3.91
N THR A 113 -5.92 -6.53 2.78
CA THR A 113 -5.09 -7.56 2.16
C THR A 113 -4.10 -6.96 1.17
N ALA A 114 -2.93 -7.59 1.06
CA ALA A 114 -1.87 -7.14 0.16
C ALA A 114 -2.32 -7.04 -1.30
N ILE A 115 -3.17 -7.96 -1.78
CA ILE A 115 -3.60 -7.97 -3.18
C ILE A 115 -4.58 -6.84 -3.50
N PHE A 116 -5.48 -6.51 -2.58
CA PHE A 116 -6.39 -5.38 -2.75
C PHE A 116 -5.66 -4.06 -2.60
N GLN A 117 -4.74 -3.91 -1.65
CA GLN A 117 -3.95 -2.69 -1.61
C GLN A 117 -3.11 -2.53 -2.89
N TYR A 118 -2.53 -3.60 -3.44
CA TYR A 118 -1.83 -3.53 -4.72
C TYR A 118 -2.73 -3.15 -5.91
N ARG A 119 -3.96 -3.69 -5.99
CA ARG A 119 -4.83 -3.54 -7.18
C ARG A 119 -5.83 -2.40 -7.08
N CYS A 120 -6.32 -2.14 -5.88
CA CYS A 120 -7.53 -1.38 -5.58
C CYS A 120 -7.22 -0.19 -4.67
N TYR A 121 -6.02 0.40 -4.79
CA TYR A 121 -5.52 1.43 -3.88
C TYR A 121 -6.49 2.60 -3.72
N LYS A 122 -7.10 3.06 -4.83
CA LYS A 122 -8.11 4.13 -4.82
C LYS A 122 -9.44 3.64 -4.27
N THR A 123 -9.94 2.52 -4.78
CA THR A 123 -11.23 1.95 -4.37
C THR A 123 -11.27 1.61 -2.88
N CYS A 124 -10.13 1.21 -2.32
CA CYS A 124 -9.95 0.95 -0.89
C CYS A 124 -9.62 2.20 -0.07
N ASN A 125 -9.51 3.39 -0.69
CA ASN A 125 -9.17 4.64 -0.01
C ASN A 125 -7.91 4.51 0.87
N ILE A 126 -6.84 3.89 0.33
CA ILE A 126 -5.59 3.68 1.06
C ILE A 126 -4.85 5.01 1.23
N ASP A 127 -4.29 5.23 2.42
CA ASP A 127 -3.56 6.46 2.74
C ASP A 127 -2.21 6.56 2.01
N CYS A 128 -2.00 7.66 1.29
CA CYS A 128 -0.76 8.01 0.63
C CYS A 128 0.27 8.69 1.56
N GLY A 129 -0.05 8.91 2.83
CA GLY A 129 0.88 9.46 3.82
C GLY A 129 1.09 10.97 3.76
N ASN A 130 0.32 11.68 2.93
CA ASN A 130 0.40 13.14 2.80
C ASN A 130 -0.15 13.90 4.02
N THR A 131 -0.85 13.22 4.93
CA THR A 131 -1.46 13.79 6.14
C THR A 131 -0.48 14.01 7.29
N ARG A 132 0.81 13.64 7.17
CA ARG A 132 1.83 14.01 8.18
C ARG A 132 2.38 15.43 8.02
N ALA A 133 1.92 16.21 7.05
CA ALA A 133 2.28 17.62 6.90
C ALA A 133 1.33 18.61 7.63
N GLU A 134 0.24 18.13 8.24
CA GLU A 134 -0.66 18.94 9.06
C GLU A 134 -0.67 18.46 10.53
N GLN A 135 0.49 18.46 11.18
CA GLN A 135 0.49 18.70 12.62
C GLN A 135 0.55 20.22 12.82
N PRO A 136 -0.44 20.85 13.47
CA PRO A 136 -0.27 22.21 13.98
C PRO A 136 0.99 22.25 14.85
N PRO A 137 1.74 23.36 14.89
CA PRO A 137 2.91 23.46 15.74
C PRO A 137 2.50 23.12 17.17
N ALA A 138 3.30 22.27 17.82
CA ALA A 138 3.20 22.07 19.26
C ALA A 138 3.23 23.46 19.91
N THR A 139 2.11 23.85 20.51
CA THR A 139 2.06 25.01 21.39
C THR A 139 2.99 24.68 22.55
N GLY A 140 4.18 25.27 22.51
CA GLY A 140 4.97 25.47 23.69
C GLY A 140 4.22 26.42 24.60
N ASP A 141 4.02 25.99 25.84
CA ASP A 141 4.19 26.76 27.07
C ASP A 141 4.38 25.75 28.22
#